data_AF-A0A2E7HNF1-F1
#
_entry.id   AF-A0A2E7HNF1-F1
#
_cell.length_a   1.000
_cell.length_b   1.000
_cell.length_c   1.000
_cell.angle_alpha   90.00
_cell.angle_beta   90.00
_cell.angle_gamma   90.00
#
_symmetry.space_group_name_H-M   'P 1'
#
loop_
_entity.id
_entity.type
_entity.pdbx_description
1 polymer ?
#
loop_
_entity_poly.entity_id
_entity_poly.type
_entity_poly.pdbx_seq_one_letter_code
_entity_poly.pdbx_strand_id
1 'polypeptide(L)'
;MLKRFDVKALCTTDDPVDPIVHHEAISNNPEIETGVYPTFRPDKAWGIGLAAPFKQWLEKLGESSGISISSLDDFLAALTKRIEDYHAIGSRISDHSFPYFFCDFPSDEDAKRIFQNTLEGKNAERPEEEAFGAYVMLQLARLYADKGWTMQIHLGPLRNNSSRLIQSFGPDAGTDSIGDWPQAERMGHFLDRLDSENSLPKTIVYNNNPSDNFTVATMLGNFQRDVPGKMQFGSGWWHLDQRDGMEEQLKTLSNLGLLSRFVGMLTDSRSFLSFPRHEYFRRILCNLLGTWIKDGFVPNEPEMIGDLVKRICYSNAHEYLKLGE
;
A
#
# COMPACT_ATOMS: atom_id res chain seq x y z
N MET A 1 10.50 20.32 12.08
CA MET A 1 9.82 19.19 12.78
C MET A 1 10.48 17.86 12.46
N LEU A 2 10.68 17.50 11.18
CA LEU A 2 11.33 16.25 10.77
C LEU A 2 12.67 16.00 11.50
N LYS A 3 13.57 16.99 11.50
CA LYS A 3 14.83 16.95 12.26
C LYS A 3 14.65 16.73 13.77
N ARG A 4 13.59 17.30 14.37
CA ARG A 4 13.30 17.16 15.81
C ARG A 4 12.84 15.74 16.16
N PHE A 5 12.13 15.07 15.26
CA PHE A 5 11.66 13.70 15.43
C PHE A 5 12.60 12.65 14.84
N ASP A 6 13.78 13.06 14.38
CA ASP A 6 14.79 12.20 13.74
C ASP A 6 14.24 11.37 12.57
N VAL A 7 13.40 12.00 11.74
CA VAL A 7 12.81 11.34 10.56
C VAL A 7 13.87 11.22 9.48
N LYS A 8 14.26 9.98 9.14
CA LYS A 8 15.25 9.70 8.08
C LYS A 8 14.63 9.62 6.69
N ALA A 9 13.44 9.04 6.59
CA ALA A 9 12.67 8.95 5.35
C ALA A 9 11.20 9.23 5.63
N LEU A 10 10.54 9.88 4.67
CA LEU A 10 9.11 10.14 4.65
C LEU A 10 8.59 9.80 3.26
N CYS A 11 7.55 8.97 3.19
CA CYS A 11 6.86 8.69 1.96
C CYS A 11 5.52 9.44 1.94
N THR A 12 5.32 10.29 0.95
CA THR A 12 3.98 10.85 0.66
C THR A 12 3.17 9.82 -0.13
N THR A 13 1.88 10.09 -0.33
CA THR A 13 0.99 9.25 -1.13
C THR A 13 0.45 10.11 -2.26
N ASP A 14 0.80 9.76 -3.50
CA ASP A 14 0.70 10.66 -4.64
C ASP A 14 -0.02 9.97 -5.81
N ASP A 15 -0.94 10.68 -6.44
CA ASP A 15 -1.63 10.19 -7.64
C ASP A 15 -0.67 10.20 -8.84
N PRO A 16 -0.67 9.19 -9.72
CA PRO A 16 0.19 9.16 -10.91
C PRO A 16 0.12 10.41 -11.80
N VAL A 17 -1.00 11.14 -11.75
CA VAL A 17 -1.20 12.37 -12.54
C VAL A 17 -0.66 13.64 -11.85
N ASP A 18 -0.25 13.54 -10.59
CA ASP A 18 0.29 14.70 -9.89
C ASP A 18 1.75 14.95 -10.29
N PRO A 19 2.17 16.22 -10.39
CA PRO A 19 3.55 16.57 -10.66
C PRO A 19 4.45 16.28 -9.45
N ILE A 20 5.63 15.73 -9.70
CA ILE A 20 6.63 15.37 -8.67
C ILE A 20 7.65 16.49 -8.39
N VAL A 21 7.38 17.71 -8.89
CA VAL A 21 8.30 18.87 -8.81
C VAL A 21 8.69 19.25 -7.39
N HIS A 22 7.81 18.99 -6.41
CA HIS A 22 8.12 19.25 -5.01
C HIS A 22 9.12 18.24 -4.44
N HIS A 23 9.01 16.96 -4.81
CA HIS A 23 9.99 15.94 -4.45
C HIS A 23 11.35 16.22 -5.08
N GLU A 24 11.38 16.63 -6.35
CA GLU A 24 12.62 17.04 -7.03
C GLU A 24 13.26 18.26 -6.33
N ALA A 25 12.47 19.27 -5.98
CA ALA A 25 12.98 20.45 -5.28
C ALA A 25 13.51 20.09 -3.88
N ILE A 26 12.86 19.17 -3.16
CA ILE A 26 13.32 18.69 -1.86
C ILE A 26 14.62 17.89 -2.01
N SER A 27 14.68 16.96 -2.97
CA SER A 27 15.86 16.13 -3.22
C SER A 27 17.09 16.96 -3.57
N ASN A 28 16.92 18.07 -4.29
CA ASN A 28 17.98 19.00 -4.65
C ASN A 28 18.34 20.02 -3.56
N ASN A 29 17.65 20.02 -2.41
CA ASN A 29 17.92 20.96 -1.33
C ASN A 29 18.85 20.33 -0.26
N PRO A 30 20.13 20.76 -0.17
CA PRO A 30 21.10 20.18 0.77
C PRO A 30 20.79 20.47 2.25
N GLU A 31 19.87 21.39 2.56
CA GLU A 31 19.46 21.69 3.94
C GLU A 31 18.46 20.66 4.49
N ILE A 32 17.87 19.83 3.63
CA ILE A 32 16.88 18.82 4.02
C ILE A 32 17.57 17.45 4.09
N GLU A 33 17.87 17.00 5.31
CA GLU A 33 18.51 15.69 5.57
C GLU A 33 17.54 14.50 5.42
N THR A 34 16.23 14.72 5.53
CA THR A 34 15.21 13.67 5.42
C THR A 34 14.93 13.35 3.95
N GLY A 35 15.05 12.08 3.55
CA GLY A 35 14.61 11.63 2.24
C GLY A 35 13.08 11.72 2.12
N VAL A 36 12.57 12.43 1.13
CA VAL A 36 11.12 12.57 0.88
C VAL A 36 10.79 11.96 -0.48
N TYR A 37 10.11 10.82 -0.46
CA TYR A 37 9.84 10.02 -1.66
C TYR A 37 8.33 9.94 -1.91
N PRO A 38 7.87 9.96 -3.17
CA PRO A 38 6.46 9.77 -3.45
C PRO A 38 6.10 8.27 -3.44
N THR A 39 4.93 7.92 -2.92
CA THR A 39 4.35 6.57 -3.06
C THR A 39 3.35 6.60 -4.20
N PHE A 40 3.50 5.71 -5.17
CA PHE A 40 2.63 5.65 -6.34
C PHE A 40 1.26 5.06 -5.96
N ARG A 41 0.21 5.88 -5.96
CA ARG A 41 -1.15 5.45 -5.61
C ARG A 41 -2.14 5.64 -6.76
N PRO A 42 -2.29 4.63 -7.64
CA PRO A 42 -3.09 4.71 -8.85
C PRO A 42 -4.56 4.34 -8.63
N ASP A 43 -5.18 4.64 -7.47
CA ASP A 43 -6.55 4.18 -7.16
C ASP A 43 -7.58 4.58 -8.24
N LYS A 44 -7.38 5.70 -8.93
CA LYS A 44 -8.25 6.19 -10.02
C LYS A 44 -8.02 5.48 -11.36
N ALA A 45 -6.93 4.73 -11.51
CA ALA A 45 -6.54 4.05 -12.75
C ALA A 45 -7.51 2.93 -13.15
N TRP A 46 -8.32 2.43 -12.22
CA TRP A 46 -9.40 1.49 -12.47
C TRP A 46 -10.80 2.09 -12.21
N GLY A 47 -10.92 3.42 -12.14
CA GLY A 47 -12.17 4.16 -11.90
C GLY A 47 -13.15 4.18 -13.09
N ILE A 48 -13.18 3.12 -13.89
CA ILE A 48 -13.86 3.04 -15.19
C ILE A 48 -15.39 3.03 -15.11
N GLY A 49 -15.94 2.78 -13.91
CA GLY A 49 -17.37 2.84 -13.62
C GLY A 49 -18.01 4.22 -13.85
N LEU A 50 -17.20 5.28 -13.80
CA LEU A 50 -17.62 6.64 -14.11
C LEU A 50 -16.78 7.18 -15.26
N ALA A 51 -17.29 7.03 -16.49
CA ALA A 51 -16.53 7.33 -17.70
C ALA A 51 -16.07 8.79 -17.78
N ALA A 52 -16.93 9.75 -17.41
CA ALA A 52 -16.58 11.17 -17.48
C ALA A 52 -15.43 11.56 -16.51
N PRO A 53 -15.49 11.25 -15.20
CA PRO A 53 -14.35 11.44 -14.30
C PRO A 53 -13.08 10.69 -14.71
N PHE A 54 -13.22 9.43 -15.19
CA PHE A 54 -12.06 8.65 -15.62
C PHE A 54 -11.36 9.28 -16.82
N LYS A 55 -12.11 9.75 -17.82
CA LYS A 55 -11.54 10.45 -18.98
C LYS A 55 -10.81 11.73 -18.60
N GLN A 56 -11.35 12.53 -17.68
CA GLN A 56 -10.67 13.73 -17.16
C GLN A 56 -9.36 13.37 -16.45
N TRP A 57 -9.32 12.23 -15.76
CA TRP A 57 -8.10 11.74 -15.14
C TRP A 57 -7.09 11.23 -16.19
N LEU A 58 -7.55 10.55 -17.26
CA LEU A 58 -6.70 10.14 -18.38
C LEU A 58 -6.06 11.33 -19.11
N GLU A 59 -6.78 12.43 -19.29
CA GLU A 59 -6.22 13.67 -19.86
C GLU A 59 -5.01 14.16 -19.05
N LYS A 60 -5.16 14.24 -17.72
CA LYS A 60 -4.07 14.64 -16.81
C LYS A 60 -2.92 13.64 -16.77
N LEU A 61 -3.22 12.34 -16.88
CA LEU A 61 -2.20 11.30 -17.00
C LEU A 61 -1.40 11.48 -18.29
N GLY A 62 -2.08 11.76 -19.40
CA GLY A 62 -1.44 12.02 -20.69
C GLY A 62 -0.54 13.26 -20.65
N GLU A 63 -1.00 14.35 -20.02
CA GLU A 63 -0.19 15.54 -19.78
C GLU A 63 1.05 15.24 -18.94
N SER A 64 0.90 14.51 -17.83
CA SER A 64 1.99 14.25 -16.88
C SER A 64 3.00 13.22 -17.37
N SER A 65 2.57 12.28 -18.22
CA SER A 65 3.44 11.27 -18.85
C SER A 65 4.04 11.74 -20.18
N GLY A 66 3.44 12.77 -20.81
CA GLY A 66 3.78 13.19 -22.16
C GLY A 66 3.28 12.23 -23.26
N ILE A 67 2.33 11.35 -22.95
CA ILE A 67 1.80 10.32 -23.86
C ILE A 67 0.33 10.62 -24.16
N SER A 68 -0.02 10.68 -25.45
CA SER A 68 -1.42 10.78 -25.87
C SER A 68 -2.11 9.42 -25.68
N ILE A 69 -3.18 9.38 -24.87
CA ILE A 69 -3.87 8.14 -24.54
C ILE A 69 -5.10 7.97 -25.42
N SER A 70 -5.03 7.04 -26.37
CA SER A 70 -6.15 6.70 -27.28
C SER A 70 -6.54 5.23 -27.27
N SER A 71 -5.73 4.40 -26.61
CA SER A 71 -5.89 2.95 -26.51
C SER A 71 -5.46 2.45 -25.12
N LEU A 72 -5.80 1.19 -24.81
CA LEU A 72 -5.36 0.55 -23.58
C LEU A 72 -3.82 0.48 -23.50
N ASP A 73 -3.17 0.23 -24.63
CA ASP A 73 -1.72 0.10 -24.71
C ASP A 73 -1.04 1.46 -24.39
N ASP A 74 -1.59 2.57 -24.91
CA ASP A 74 -1.12 3.93 -24.58
C ASP A 74 -1.30 4.23 -23.07
N PHE A 75 -2.42 3.79 -22.49
CA PHE A 75 -2.72 3.99 -21.08
C PHE A 75 -1.70 3.26 -20.18
N LEU A 76 -1.40 1.99 -20.49
CA LEU A 76 -0.39 1.23 -19.76
C LEU A 76 1.02 1.82 -19.96
N ALA A 77 1.34 2.32 -21.16
CA ALA A 77 2.59 3.02 -21.42
C ALA A 77 2.71 4.31 -20.59
N ALA A 78 1.62 5.08 -20.47
CA ALA A 78 1.57 6.28 -19.62
C ALA A 78 1.79 5.95 -18.14
N LEU A 79 1.12 4.93 -17.60
CA LEU A 79 1.36 4.47 -16.22
C LEU A 79 2.80 4.00 -16.01
N THR A 80 3.35 3.23 -16.95
CA THR A 80 4.73 2.75 -16.90
C THR A 80 5.72 3.92 -16.85
N LYS A 81 5.53 4.92 -17.71
CA LYS A 81 6.33 6.13 -17.72
C LYS A 81 6.28 6.88 -16.38
N ARG A 82 5.11 6.98 -15.75
CA ARG A 82 4.97 7.62 -14.43
C ARG A 82 5.66 6.82 -13.33
N ILE A 83 5.61 5.49 -13.37
CA ILE A 83 6.37 4.64 -12.45
C ILE A 83 7.88 4.87 -12.64
N GLU A 84 8.36 5.02 -13.87
CA GLU A 84 9.76 5.35 -14.16
C GLU A 84 10.17 6.71 -13.62
N ASP A 85 9.30 7.72 -13.74
CA ASP A 85 9.53 9.05 -13.18
C ASP A 85 9.66 9.00 -11.64
N TYR A 86 8.77 8.27 -10.98
CA TYR A 86 8.83 8.06 -9.53
C TYR A 86 10.10 7.27 -9.14
N HIS A 87 10.45 6.26 -9.93
CA HIS A 87 11.66 5.46 -9.70
C HIS A 87 12.93 6.30 -9.81
N ALA A 88 12.99 7.22 -10.78
CA ALA A 88 14.14 8.09 -11.02
C ALA A 88 14.42 9.03 -9.83
N ILE A 89 13.40 9.42 -9.07
CA ILE A 89 13.54 10.24 -7.86
C ILE A 89 13.59 9.42 -6.56
N GLY A 90 13.84 8.10 -6.66
CA GLY A 90 14.12 7.24 -5.51
C GLY A 90 12.91 6.51 -4.92
N SER A 91 11.71 6.63 -5.50
CA SER A 91 10.55 5.84 -5.06
C SER A 91 10.73 4.35 -5.35
N ARG A 92 10.32 3.51 -4.40
CA ARG A 92 10.32 2.05 -4.53
C ARG A 92 9.03 1.44 -3.97
N ILE A 93 7.96 2.23 -3.90
CA ILE A 93 6.75 1.85 -3.17
C ILE A 93 5.49 2.31 -3.89
N SER A 94 4.52 1.40 -3.98
CA SER A 94 3.16 1.69 -4.44
C SER A 94 2.16 1.44 -3.32
N ASP A 95 1.00 2.07 -3.40
CA ASP A 95 -0.11 1.89 -2.47
C ASP A 95 -1.44 1.77 -3.20
N HIS A 96 -2.30 0.87 -2.73
CA HIS A 96 -3.59 0.57 -3.35
C HIS A 96 -4.64 0.32 -2.27
N SER A 97 -5.83 0.90 -2.41
CA SER A 97 -6.91 0.67 -1.44
C SER A 97 -8.21 0.24 -2.11
N PHE A 98 -8.74 -0.89 -1.65
CA PHE A 98 -10.00 -1.46 -2.14
C PHE A 98 -10.66 -2.36 -1.07
N PRO A 99 -11.96 -2.68 -1.21
CA PRO A 99 -12.67 -3.55 -0.28
C PRO A 99 -12.07 -4.95 -0.13
N TYR A 100 -11.61 -5.53 -1.24
CA TYR A 100 -11.04 -6.87 -1.38
C TYR A 100 -10.23 -6.96 -2.66
N PHE A 101 -9.35 -7.96 -2.78
CA PHE A 101 -8.62 -8.20 -4.02
C PHE A 101 -9.54 -8.51 -5.21
N PHE A 102 -9.12 -8.07 -6.39
CA PHE A 102 -9.72 -8.52 -7.64
C PHE A 102 -9.39 -10.00 -7.90
N CYS A 103 -10.35 -10.77 -8.39
CA CYS A 103 -10.14 -12.21 -8.66
C CYS A 103 -10.55 -12.65 -10.07
N ASP A 104 -11.19 -11.78 -10.84
CA ASP A 104 -11.72 -12.09 -12.17
C ASP A 104 -10.83 -11.45 -13.24
N PHE A 105 -9.95 -12.24 -13.86
CA PHE A 105 -8.97 -11.75 -14.83
C PHE A 105 -9.52 -11.85 -16.27
N PRO A 106 -9.76 -10.73 -16.98
CA PRO A 106 -10.24 -10.76 -18.35
C PRO A 106 -9.13 -11.12 -19.33
N SER A 107 -9.49 -11.44 -20.58
CA SER A 107 -8.52 -11.46 -21.68
C SER A 107 -8.09 -10.03 -22.06
N ASP A 108 -6.99 -9.92 -22.80
CA ASP A 108 -6.54 -8.64 -23.35
C ASP A 108 -7.61 -7.99 -24.24
N GLU A 109 -8.33 -8.77 -25.04
CA GLU A 109 -9.39 -8.27 -25.91
C GLU A 109 -10.56 -7.69 -25.11
N ASP A 110 -10.97 -8.36 -24.03
CA ASP A 110 -12.04 -7.86 -23.17
C ASP A 110 -11.63 -6.60 -22.42
N ALA A 111 -10.41 -6.55 -21.88
CA ALA A 111 -9.89 -5.33 -21.26
C ALA A 111 -9.82 -4.15 -22.25
N LYS A 112 -9.37 -4.40 -23.49
CA LYS A 112 -9.34 -3.41 -24.57
C LYS A 112 -10.74 -2.92 -24.93
N ARG A 113 -11.71 -3.83 -25.03
CA ARG A 113 -13.12 -3.51 -25.30
C ARG A 113 -13.72 -2.64 -24.19
N ILE A 114 -13.54 -3.02 -22.93
CA ILE A 114 -14.06 -2.27 -21.78
C ILE A 114 -13.47 -0.84 -21.78
N PHE A 115 -12.15 -0.72 -21.93
CA PHE A 115 -11.47 0.57 -21.99
C PHE A 115 -12.01 1.45 -23.14
N GLN A 116 -12.14 0.89 -24.34
CA GLN A 116 -12.64 1.61 -25.51
C GLN A 116 -14.08 2.10 -25.33
N ASN A 117 -14.95 1.26 -24.76
CA ASN A 117 -16.33 1.63 -24.43
C ASN A 117 -16.37 2.85 -23.51
N THR A 118 -15.47 2.92 -22.53
CA THR A 118 -15.39 4.06 -21.62
C THR A 118 -14.86 5.32 -22.30
N LEU A 119 -13.89 5.21 -23.20
CA LEU A 119 -13.47 6.36 -24.02
C LEU A 119 -14.62 6.93 -24.85
N GLU A 120 -15.53 6.08 -25.32
CA GLU A 120 -16.78 6.45 -26.01
C GLU A 120 -17.85 7.04 -25.07
N GLY A 121 -17.58 7.10 -23.77
CA GLY A 121 -18.46 7.70 -22.76
C GLY A 121 -19.43 6.73 -22.09
N LYS A 122 -19.27 5.42 -22.27
CA LYS A 122 -20.09 4.41 -21.60
C LYS A 122 -19.51 4.10 -20.21
N ASN A 123 -20.31 4.22 -19.18
CA ASN A 123 -19.95 3.73 -17.85
C ASN A 123 -19.86 2.21 -17.87
N ALA A 124 -18.79 1.66 -17.30
CA ALA A 124 -18.66 0.23 -17.09
C ALA A 124 -19.67 -0.25 -16.05
N GLU A 125 -20.20 -1.46 -16.22
CA GLU A 125 -20.95 -2.12 -15.16
C GLU A 125 -20.01 -2.74 -14.13
N ARG A 126 -20.53 -3.07 -12.94
CA ARG A 126 -19.71 -3.63 -11.85
C ARG A 126 -18.84 -4.84 -12.25
N PRO A 127 -19.31 -5.83 -13.03
CA PRO A 127 -18.43 -6.91 -13.49
C PRO A 127 -17.30 -6.44 -14.41
N GLU A 128 -17.55 -5.43 -15.25
CA GLU A 128 -16.54 -4.82 -16.11
C GLU A 128 -15.54 -3.99 -15.30
N GLU A 129 -15.99 -3.27 -14.28
CA GLU A 129 -15.11 -2.56 -13.33
C GLU A 129 -14.17 -3.53 -12.59
N GLU A 130 -14.71 -4.63 -12.05
CA GLU A 130 -13.92 -5.66 -11.37
C GLU A 130 -12.89 -6.29 -12.31
N ALA A 131 -13.30 -6.67 -13.52
CA ALA A 131 -12.42 -7.27 -14.51
C ALA A 131 -11.32 -6.31 -14.97
N PHE A 132 -11.68 -5.05 -15.27
CA PHE A 132 -10.71 -4.04 -15.67
C PHE A 132 -9.75 -3.69 -14.54
N GLY A 133 -10.24 -3.57 -13.30
CA GLY A 133 -9.41 -3.39 -12.11
C GLY A 133 -8.43 -4.54 -11.90
N ALA A 134 -8.88 -5.78 -12.07
CA ALA A 134 -8.02 -6.97 -12.03
C ALA A 134 -6.90 -6.88 -13.07
N TYR A 135 -7.25 -6.50 -14.30
CA TYR A 135 -6.31 -6.36 -15.40
C TYR A 135 -5.23 -5.33 -15.09
N VAL A 136 -5.63 -4.10 -14.75
CA VAL A 136 -4.70 -3.01 -14.44
C VAL A 136 -3.81 -3.36 -13.25
N MET A 137 -4.37 -3.93 -12.18
CA MET A 137 -3.60 -4.31 -10.99
C MET A 137 -2.57 -5.41 -11.28
N LEU A 138 -2.87 -6.38 -12.13
CA LEU A 138 -1.87 -7.38 -12.55
C LEU A 138 -0.72 -6.75 -13.33
N GLN A 139 -1.03 -5.85 -14.29
CA GLN A 139 0.01 -5.18 -15.07
C GLN A 139 0.93 -4.34 -14.18
N LEU A 140 0.34 -3.60 -13.23
CA LEU A 140 1.07 -2.81 -12.26
C LEU A 140 1.94 -3.67 -11.33
N ALA A 141 1.37 -4.76 -10.77
CA ALA A 141 2.09 -5.64 -9.87
C ALA A 141 3.30 -6.32 -10.53
N ARG A 142 3.16 -6.73 -11.80
CA ARG A 142 4.27 -7.25 -12.61
C ARG A 142 5.38 -6.21 -12.77
N LEU A 143 5.01 -4.96 -13.06
CA LEU A 143 5.97 -3.87 -13.19
C LEU A 143 6.66 -3.53 -11.86
N TYR A 144 5.93 -3.61 -10.74
CA TYR A 144 6.52 -3.46 -9.41
C TYR A 144 7.52 -4.56 -9.12
N ALA A 145 7.23 -5.81 -9.49
CA ALA A 145 8.15 -6.93 -9.31
C ALA A 145 9.42 -6.74 -10.15
N ASP A 146 9.27 -6.38 -11.43
CA ASP A 146 10.39 -6.12 -12.34
C ASP A 146 11.32 -5.02 -11.82
N LYS A 147 10.75 -3.92 -11.30
CA LYS A 147 11.53 -2.80 -10.75
C LYS A 147 11.96 -3.00 -9.29
N GLY A 148 11.63 -4.13 -8.65
CA GLY A 148 11.97 -4.41 -7.25
C GLY A 148 11.23 -3.54 -6.22
N TRP A 149 10.06 -3.00 -6.58
CA TRP A 149 9.22 -2.18 -5.71
C TRP A 149 8.46 -3.02 -4.68
N THR A 150 8.02 -2.33 -3.64
CA THR A 150 7.10 -2.85 -2.63
C THR A 150 5.67 -2.42 -2.95
N MET A 151 4.77 -3.38 -3.07
CA MET A 151 3.33 -3.17 -3.26
C MET A 151 2.61 -3.17 -1.91
N GLN A 152 2.00 -2.05 -1.51
CA GLN A 152 1.15 -1.97 -0.34
C GLN A 152 -0.33 -2.12 -0.72
N ILE A 153 -1.08 -2.91 0.02
CA ILE A 153 -2.51 -3.12 -0.18
C ILE A 153 -3.26 -2.84 1.12
N HIS A 154 -4.20 -1.89 1.08
CA HIS A 154 -5.03 -1.43 2.19
C HIS A 154 -6.48 -1.88 2.02
N LEU A 155 -6.87 -2.93 2.74
CA LEU A 155 -8.10 -3.71 2.56
C LEU A 155 -9.22 -3.36 3.53
N GLY A 156 -10.44 -3.31 3.00
CA GLY A 156 -11.66 -3.40 3.78
C GLY A 156 -12.27 -2.12 4.37
N PRO A 157 -11.88 -0.88 4.04
CA PRO A 157 -12.72 0.27 4.40
C PRO A 157 -14.09 0.20 3.73
N LEU A 158 -15.14 0.52 4.48
CA LEU A 158 -16.44 0.89 3.95
C LEU A 158 -16.50 2.42 3.89
N ARG A 159 -16.42 2.96 2.68
CA ARG A 159 -16.26 4.41 2.48
C ARG A 159 -17.59 5.11 2.28
N ASN A 160 -17.62 6.41 2.55
CA ASN A 160 -18.68 7.30 2.10
C ASN A 160 -20.08 6.91 2.63
N ASN A 161 -20.17 6.54 3.92
CA ASN A 161 -21.44 6.07 4.51
C ASN A 161 -22.48 7.18 4.72
N SER A 162 -22.07 8.45 4.74
CA SER A 162 -22.98 9.59 4.96
C SER A 162 -23.14 10.45 3.72
N SER A 163 -24.23 10.22 2.97
CA SER A 163 -24.59 10.99 1.77
C SER A 163 -24.65 12.50 2.02
N ARG A 164 -25.23 12.92 3.15
CA ARG A 164 -25.32 14.34 3.55
C ARG A 164 -23.94 15.00 3.64
N LEU A 165 -22.98 14.34 4.27
CA LEU A 165 -21.64 14.90 4.46
C LEU A 165 -20.82 14.84 3.17
N ILE A 166 -20.99 13.82 2.34
CA ILE A 166 -20.36 13.74 1.02
C ILE A 166 -20.82 14.89 0.13
N GLN A 167 -22.11 15.20 0.11
CA GLN A 167 -22.64 16.34 -0.65
C GLN A 167 -22.11 17.68 -0.13
N SER A 168 -21.77 17.77 1.16
CA SER A 168 -21.32 19.02 1.80
C SER A 168 -19.81 19.23 1.73
N PHE A 169 -19.02 18.16 1.88
CA PHE A 169 -17.58 18.21 2.10
C PHE A 169 -16.77 17.31 1.16
N GLY A 170 -17.42 16.43 0.40
CA GLY A 170 -16.75 15.43 -0.44
C GLY A 170 -16.25 14.21 0.34
N PRO A 171 -15.38 13.39 -0.27
CA PRO A 171 -14.76 12.24 0.37
C PRO A 171 -13.81 12.64 1.52
N ASP A 172 -13.39 11.65 2.32
CA ASP A 172 -12.48 11.82 3.47
C ASP A 172 -12.99 12.76 4.58
N ALA A 173 -14.32 12.93 4.66
CA ALA A 173 -15.00 13.78 5.65
C ALA A 173 -15.26 13.08 7.01
N GLY A 174 -14.52 12.01 7.32
CA GLY A 174 -14.73 11.20 8.54
C GLY A 174 -15.98 10.32 8.49
N THR A 175 -16.38 9.90 7.28
CA THR A 175 -17.60 9.11 7.02
C THR A 175 -17.29 7.67 6.59
N ASP A 176 -16.06 7.24 6.79
CA ASP A 176 -15.56 5.91 6.45
C ASP A 176 -15.46 5.05 7.72
N SER A 177 -15.73 3.76 7.59
CA SER A 177 -15.75 2.80 8.69
C SER A 177 -15.08 1.47 8.31
N ILE A 178 -15.06 0.52 9.25
CA ILE A 178 -14.64 -0.86 9.00
C ILE A 178 -15.73 -1.56 8.16
N GLY A 179 -15.33 -2.20 7.07
CA GLY A 179 -16.17 -3.13 6.30
C GLY A 179 -15.89 -4.59 6.66
N ASP A 180 -16.78 -5.49 6.24
CA ASP A 180 -16.82 -6.91 6.61
C ASP A 180 -16.76 -7.85 5.40
N TRP A 181 -15.98 -7.46 4.39
CA TRP A 181 -15.86 -8.21 3.14
C TRP A 181 -15.03 -9.50 3.31
N PRO A 182 -15.47 -10.65 2.75
CA PRO A 182 -14.66 -11.86 2.72
C PRO A 182 -13.34 -11.67 1.95
N GLN A 183 -12.20 -11.94 2.61
CA GLN A 183 -10.88 -11.68 2.04
C GLN A 183 -10.21 -12.92 1.43
N ALA A 184 -10.32 -14.08 2.09
CA ALA A 184 -9.43 -15.23 1.88
C ALA A 184 -9.33 -15.69 0.42
N GLU A 185 -10.45 -16.01 -0.21
CA GLU A 185 -10.48 -16.58 -1.57
C GLU A 185 -9.90 -15.59 -2.58
N ARG A 186 -10.36 -14.34 -2.56
CA ARG A 186 -9.91 -13.28 -3.48
C ARG A 186 -8.42 -12.97 -3.33
N MET A 187 -7.92 -12.91 -2.09
CA MET A 187 -6.49 -12.77 -1.83
C MET A 187 -5.69 -13.93 -2.44
N GLY A 188 -6.14 -15.17 -2.20
CA GLY A 188 -5.46 -16.36 -2.72
C GLY A 188 -5.35 -16.35 -4.23
N HIS A 189 -6.46 -16.07 -4.93
CA HIS A 189 -6.49 -16.01 -6.40
C HIS A 189 -5.57 -14.92 -6.97
N PHE A 190 -5.59 -13.71 -6.42
CA PHE A 190 -4.76 -12.62 -6.92
C PHE A 190 -3.26 -12.87 -6.70
N LEU A 191 -2.89 -13.30 -5.51
CA LEU A 191 -1.49 -13.54 -5.17
C LEU A 191 -0.93 -14.75 -5.93
N ASP A 192 -1.71 -15.84 -6.07
CA ASP A 192 -1.32 -17.01 -6.85
C ASP A 192 -1.16 -16.71 -8.34
N ARG A 193 -2.02 -15.83 -8.89
CA ARG A 193 -1.89 -15.39 -10.29
C ARG A 193 -0.54 -14.75 -10.57
N LEU A 194 -0.02 -13.94 -9.65
CA LEU A 194 1.31 -13.32 -9.79
C LEU A 194 2.44 -14.29 -9.44
N ASP A 195 2.28 -15.11 -8.39
CA ASP A 195 3.31 -16.06 -7.93
C ASP A 195 3.57 -17.16 -8.98
N SER A 196 2.52 -17.69 -9.62
CA SER A 196 2.61 -18.69 -10.69
C SER A 196 3.36 -18.19 -11.94
N GLU A 197 3.43 -16.87 -12.11
CA GLU A 197 4.19 -16.20 -13.19
C GLU A 197 5.57 -15.70 -12.71
N ASN A 198 5.96 -15.99 -11.46
CA ASN A 198 7.16 -15.45 -10.80
C ASN A 198 7.23 -13.91 -10.87
N SER A 199 6.08 -13.25 -10.74
CA SER A 199 5.91 -11.80 -10.87
C SER A 199 5.28 -11.15 -9.63
N LEU A 200 5.25 -11.87 -8.50
CA LEU A 200 4.76 -11.35 -7.23
C LEU A 200 5.82 -10.42 -6.58
N PRO A 201 5.55 -9.11 -6.42
CA PRO A 201 6.48 -8.18 -5.78
C PRO A 201 6.57 -8.42 -4.26
N LYS A 202 7.54 -7.75 -3.62
CA LYS A 202 7.48 -7.50 -2.17
C LYS A 202 6.11 -6.90 -1.86
N THR A 203 5.37 -7.46 -0.91
CA THR A 203 3.99 -7.03 -0.65
C THR A 203 3.77 -6.77 0.83
N ILE A 204 3.11 -5.67 1.17
CA ILE A 204 2.62 -5.39 2.52
C ILE A 204 1.10 -5.31 2.47
N VAL A 205 0.41 -6.11 3.28
CA VAL A 205 -1.06 -6.07 3.37
C VAL A 205 -1.49 -5.53 4.72
N TYR A 206 -2.40 -4.57 4.69
CA TYR A 206 -3.04 -3.95 5.84
C TYR A 206 -4.54 -4.22 5.75
N ASN A 207 -5.16 -4.74 6.81
CA ASN A 207 -6.62 -4.85 6.92
C ASN A 207 -7.16 -3.84 7.95
N ASN A 208 -8.34 -3.29 7.67
CA ASN A 208 -9.04 -2.38 8.59
C ASN A 208 -9.95 -3.13 9.58
N ASN A 209 -10.23 -4.42 9.35
CA ASN A 209 -11.12 -5.23 10.19
C ASN A 209 -10.32 -6.29 10.98
N PRO A 210 -10.25 -6.24 12.32
CA PRO A 210 -9.41 -7.13 13.10
C PRO A 210 -9.83 -8.61 13.00
N SER A 211 -11.06 -8.92 12.57
CA SER A 211 -11.48 -10.30 12.29
C SER A 211 -10.65 -10.95 11.18
N ASP A 212 -10.05 -10.16 10.30
CA ASP A 212 -9.25 -10.64 9.17
C ASP A 212 -7.78 -10.86 9.53
N ASN A 213 -7.33 -10.51 10.73
CA ASN A 213 -5.91 -10.57 11.12
C ASN A 213 -5.31 -11.97 10.86
N PHE A 214 -5.97 -13.03 11.33
CA PHE A 214 -5.49 -14.41 11.12
C PHE A 214 -5.59 -14.83 9.66
N THR A 215 -6.65 -14.44 8.97
CA THR A 215 -6.86 -14.72 7.54
C THR A 215 -5.74 -14.11 6.70
N VAL A 216 -5.45 -12.82 6.88
CA VAL A 216 -4.39 -12.10 6.17
C VAL A 216 -3.02 -12.67 6.52
N ALA A 217 -2.71 -12.84 7.80
CA ALA A 217 -1.40 -13.33 8.24
C ALA A 217 -1.08 -14.74 7.71
N THR A 218 -2.04 -15.67 7.77
CA THR A 218 -1.87 -17.01 7.21
C THR A 218 -1.78 -17.00 5.69
N MET A 219 -2.60 -16.18 5.00
CA MET A 219 -2.56 -16.07 3.54
C MET A 219 -1.19 -15.62 3.03
N LEU A 220 -0.59 -14.62 3.68
CA LEU A 220 0.75 -14.12 3.32
C LEU A 220 1.84 -15.19 3.51
N GLY A 221 1.64 -16.12 4.45
CA GLY A 221 2.54 -17.26 4.67
C GLY A 221 2.69 -18.17 3.45
N ASN A 222 1.65 -18.30 2.62
CA ASN A 222 1.67 -19.16 1.43
C ASN A 222 2.72 -18.70 0.38
N PHE A 223 2.97 -17.39 0.32
CA PHE A 223 3.73 -16.73 -0.75
C PHE A 223 5.08 -16.15 -0.29
N GLN A 224 5.58 -16.58 0.87
CA GLN A 224 6.94 -16.22 1.30
C GLN A 224 7.98 -16.90 0.39
N ARG A 225 8.82 -16.13 -0.30
CA ARG A 225 9.90 -16.63 -1.19
C ARG A 225 11.06 -15.65 -1.21
N ASP A 226 12.22 -16.07 -1.69
CA ASP A 226 13.39 -15.29 -2.14
C ASP A 226 14.07 -14.35 -1.13
N VAL A 227 13.31 -13.49 -0.46
CA VAL A 227 13.77 -12.54 0.55
C VAL A 227 13.06 -12.80 1.89
N PRO A 228 13.79 -12.74 3.03
CA PRO A 228 13.18 -12.94 4.34
C PRO A 228 12.06 -11.92 4.61
N GLY A 229 10.82 -12.41 4.68
CA GLY A 229 9.64 -11.56 4.88
C GLY A 229 9.21 -10.83 3.61
N LYS A 230 9.29 -11.46 2.42
CA LYS A 230 8.75 -10.92 1.15
C LYS A 230 7.29 -10.48 1.24
N MET A 231 6.50 -11.20 2.04
CA MET A 231 5.11 -10.86 2.32
C MET A 231 5.00 -10.37 3.76
N GLN A 232 4.54 -9.15 3.95
CA GLN A 232 4.47 -8.49 5.25
C GLN A 232 3.00 -8.29 5.66
N PHE A 233 2.69 -8.69 6.89
CA PHE A 233 1.46 -8.26 7.54
C PHE A 233 1.72 -6.90 8.18
N GLY A 234 1.15 -5.85 7.60
CA GLY A 234 1.35 -4.47 8.03
C GLY A 234 0.87 -4.17 9.45
N SER A 235 1.34 -3.07 10.03
CA SER A 235 0.91 -2.60 11.36
C SER A 235 -0.60 -2.38 11.43
N GLY A 236 -1.15 -2.28 12.65
CA GLY A 236 -2.55 -1.94 12.86
C GLY A 236 -2.90 -0.66 12.11
N TRP A 237 -3.84 -0.75 11.16
CA TRP A 237 -4.15 0.32 10.22
C TRP A 237 -5.42 1.08 10.61
N TRP A 238 -5.38 2.41 10.45
CA TRP A 238 -6.50 3.33 10.62
C TRP A 238 -7.22 3.19 11.97
N HIS A 239 -8.35 2.51 12.03
CA HIS A 239 -9.12 2.29 13.28
C HIS A 239 -8.38 1.36 14.25
N LEU A 240 -7.42 0.60 13.74
CA LEU A 240 -6.57 -0.32 14.49
C LEU A 240 -5.22 0.29 14.89
N ASP A 241 -4.92 1.52 14.49
CA ASP A 241 -3.73 2.27 14.95
C ASP A 241 -3.95 2.88 16.35
N GLN A 242 -4.18 1.98 17.30
CA GLN A 242 -4.30 2.23 18.73
C GLN A 242 -3.77 1.01 19.50
N ARG A 243 -3.68 1.07 20.84
CA ARG A 243 -2.96 0.06 21.63
C ARG A 243 -3.49 -1.35 21.40
N ASP A 244 -4.80 -1.55 21.50
CA ASP A 244 -5.40 -2.87 21.47
C ASP A 244 -5.29 -3.47 20.05
N GLY A 245 -5.51 -2.65 19.01
CA GLY A 245 -5.34 -3.06 17.61
C GLY A 245 -3.89 -3.39 17.24
N MET A 246 -2.92 -2.59 17.69
CA MET A 246 -1.49 -2.88 17.50
C MET A 246 -1.06 -4.14 18.25
N GLU A 247 -1.52 -4.32 19.50
CA GLU A 247 -1.21 -5.53 20.26
C GLU A 247 -1.77 -6.79 19.59
N GLU A 248 -3.01 -6.75 19.11
CA GLU A 248 -3.62 -7.86 18.37
C GLU A 248 -2.85 -8.17 17.09
N GLN A 249 -2.52 -7.15 16.29
CA GLN A 249 -1.73 -7.32 15.07
C GLN A 249 -0.34 -7.93 15.36
N LEU A 250 0.37 -7.41 16.36
CA LEU A 250 1.69 -7.91 16.78
C LEU A 250 1.61 -9.35 17.29
N LYS A 251 0.60 -9.68 18.09
CA LYS A 251 0.36 -11.05 18.58
C LYS A 251 0.07 -12.00 17.41
N THR A 252 -0.78 -11.61 16.47
CA THR A 252 -1.09 -12.43 15.29
C THR A 252 0.16 -12.66 14.44
N LEU A 253 0.92 -11.60 14.11
CA LEU A 253 2.17 -11.72 13.34
C LEU A 253 3.20 -12.60 14.07
N SER A 254 3.27 -12.52 15.40
CA SER A 254 4.21 -13.32 16.19
C SER A 254 3.85 -14.81 16.22
N ASN A 255 2.55 -15.14 16.18
CA ASN A 255 2.08 -16.53 16.17
C ASN A 255 2.20 -17.19 14.79
N LEU A 256 1.99 -16.43 13.71
CA LEU A 256 1.82 -16.98 12.36
C LEU A 256 2.96 -16.63 11.39
N GLY A 257 3.83 -15.70 11.77
CA GLY A 257 4.94 -15.23 10.95
C GLY A 257 6.20 -14.99 11.77
N LEU A 258 7.04 -14.05 11.31
CA LEU A 258 8.32 -13.73 11.94
C LEU A 258 8.35 -12.28 12.39
N LEU A 259 8.00 -12.02 13.66
CA LEU A 259 8.04 -10.66 14.23
C LEU A 259 9.42 -9.99 14.05
N SER A 260 10.51 -10.77 14.08
CA SER A 260 11.88 -10.27 13.85
C SER A 260 12.13 -9.67 12.46
N ARG A 261 11.24 -9.96 11.49
CA ARG A 261 11.28 -9.43 10.12
C ARG A 261 10.19 -8.39 9.85
N PHE A 262 9.41 -8.01 10.86
CA PHE A 262 8.36 -7.03 10.71
C PHE A 262 8.96 -5.67 10.31
N VAL A 263 8.41 -5.08 9.24
CA VAL A 263 8.81 -3.75 8.75
C VAL A 263 8.41 -2.61 9.70
N GLY A 264 7.52 -2.86 10.66
CA GLY A 264 7.22 -1.91 11.73
C GLY A 264 6.15 -0.89 11.38
N MET A 265 6.29 0.29 11.95
CA MET A 265 5.24 1.32 12.01
C MET A 265 5.36 2.35 10.89
N LEU A 266 4.20 2.83 10.41
CA LEU A 266 4.05 4.04 9.61
C LEU A 266 2.95 4.92 10.22
N THR A 267 2.97 6.23 9.96
CA THR A 267 1.98 7.14 10.57
C THR A 267 0.62 7.17 9.87
N ASP A 268 0.58 6.85 8.57
CA ASP A 268 -0.60 7.00 7.68
C ASP A 268 -1.41 8.29 7.95
N SER A 269 -0.71 9.43 7.89
CA SER A 269 -1.26 10.69 8.38
C SER A 269 -0.84 11.88 7.54
N ARG A 270 -1.77 12.82 7.38
CA ARG A 270 -1.55 14.15 6.79
C ARG A 270 -1.03 15.20 7.78
N SER A 271 -0.84 14.84 9.06
CA SER A 271 -0.38 15.77 10.10
C SER A 271 1.11 15.61 10.38
N PHE A 272 1.87 16.70 10.34
CA PHE A 272 3.27 16.72 10.80
C PHE A 272 3.43 16.50 12.32
N LEU A 273 2.33 16.49 13.07
CA LEU A 273 2.30 16.15 14.49
C LEU A 273 2.00 14.68 14.74
N SER A 274 2.03 13.83 13.70
CA SER A 274 1.73 12.39 13.80
C SER A 274 2.91 11.53 14.23
N PHE A 275 4.15 12.02 14.15
CA PHE A 275 5.36 11.25 14.53
C PHE A 275 5.35 10.65 15.95
N PRO A 276 4.68 11.23 16.97
CA PRO A 276 4.43 10.56 18.24
C PRO A 276 3.74 9.19 18.13
N ARG A 277 3.05 8.86 17.02
CA ARG A 277 2.54 7.51 16.75
C ARG A 277 3.66 6.46 16.73
N HIS A 278 4.85 6.81 16.24
CA HIS A 278 6.01 5.92 16.33
C HIS A 278 6.45 5.70 17.78
N GLU A 279 6.44 6.74 18.63
CA GLU A 279 6.73 6.57 20.06
C GLU A 279 5.69 5.66 20.72
N TYR A 280 4.40 5.88 20.42
CA TYR A 280 3.31 5.08 20.94
C TYR A 280 3.45 3.60 20.56
N PHE A 281 3.68 3.31 19.28
CA PHE A 281 3.99 1.96 18.79
C PHE A 281 5.20 1.34 19.50
N ARG A 282 6.32 2.09 19.61
CA ARG A 282 7.56 1.60 20.25
C ARG A 282 7.33 1.21 21.70
N ARG A 283 6.54 1.98 22.45
CA ARG A 283 6.16 1.68 23.84
C ARG A 283 5.32 0.41 23.93
N ILE A 284 4.34 0.25 23.03
CA ILE A 284 3.50 -0.95 22.96
C ILE A 284 4.35 -2.19 22.67
N LEU A 285 5.20 -2.13 21.65
CA LEU A 285 6.11 -3.23 21.28
C LEU A 285 7.02 -3.62 22.46
N CYS A 286 7.69 -2.64 23.09
CA CYS A 286 8.60 -2.92 24.20
C CYS A 286 7.86 -3.49 25.42
N ASN A 287 6.65 -2.99 25.70
CA ASN A 287 5.83 -3.50 26.79
C ASN A 287 5.37 -4.94 26.53
N LEU A 288 4.96 -5.26 25.30
CA LEU A 288 4.55 -6.59 24.89
C LEU A 288 5.70 -7.59 25.04
N LEU A 289 6.87 -7.26 24.48
CA LEU A 289 8.08 -8.11 24.60
C LEU A 289 8.55 -8.25 26.05
N GLY A 290 8.54 -7.15 26.82
CA GLY A 290 8.88 -7.17 28.24
C GLY A 290 7.95 -8.06 29.06
N THR A 291 6.66 -8.07 28.72
CA THR A 291 5.67 -8.98 29.32
C THR A 291 5.99 -10.44 28.98
N TRP A 292 6.26 -10.75 27.71
CA TRP A 292 6.63 -12.12 27.30
C TRP A 292 7.93 -12.62 27.94
N ILE A 293 8.89 -11.74 28.21
CA ILE A 293 10.10 -12.07 28.97
C ILE A 293 9.74 -12.40 30.42
N LYS A 294 8.96 -11.53 31.07
CA LYS A 294 8.53 -11.70 32.47
C LYS A 294 7.75 -12.99 32.67
N ASP A 295 6.90 -13.35 31.70
CA ASP A 295 6.05 -14.53 31.75
C ASP A 295 6.81 -15.82 31.33
N GLY A 296 8.05 -15.70 30.85
CA GLY A 296 8.88 -16.82 30.45
C GLY A 296 8.56 -17.40 29.06
N PHE A 297 7.79 -16.69 28.23
CA PHE A 297 7.53 -17.07 26.84
C PHE A 297 8.71 -16.80 25.91
N VAL A 298 9.53 -15.79 26.24
CA VAL A 298 10.71 -15.38 25.48
C VAL A 298 11.90 -15.29 26.45
N PRO A 299 13.12 -15.69 26.05
CA PRO A 299 14.28 -15.64 26.94
C PRO A 299 14.61 -14.21 27.38
N ASN A 300 15.05 -14.09 28.64
CA ASN A 300 15.52 -12.83 29.22
C ASN A 300 16.95 -12.52 28.75
N GLU A 301 17.11 -12.24 27.45
CA GLU A 301 18.37 -11.90 26.79
C GLU A 301 18.28 -10.47 26.23
N PRO A 302 18.62 -9.43 27.03
CA PRO A 302 18.37 -8.03 26.66
C PRO A 302 19.04 -7.59 25.37
N GLU A 303 20.20 -8.17 25.03
CA GLU A 303 20.91 -7.84 23.79
C GLU A 303 20.15 -8.36 22.56
N MET A 304 19.69 -9.61 22.59
CA MET A 304 18.93 -10.22 21.51
C MET A 304 17.59 -9.50 21.30
N ILE A 305 16.87 -9.21 22.38
CA ILE A 305 15.58 -8.51 22.30
C ILE A 305 15.78 -7.04 21.91
N GLY A 306 16.83 -6.41 22.40
CA GLY A 306 17.20 -5.05 22.02
C GLY A 306 17.50 -4.92 20.52
N ASP A 307 18.19 -5.91 19.92
CA ASP A 307 18.40 -5.96 18.48
C ASP A 307 17.08 -6.10 17.71
N LEU A 308 16.21 -7.04 18.11
CA LEU A 308 14.89 -7.22 17.52
C LEU A 308 14.08 -5.91 17.53
N VAL A 309 14.07 -5.19 18.66
CA VAL A 309 13.38 -3.90 18.79
C VAL A 309 13.98 -2.87 17.82
N LYS A 310 15.31 -2.73 17.76
CA LYS A 310 15.98 -1.78 16.83
C LYS A 310 15.62 -2.07 15.38
N ARG A 311 15.59 -3.35 15.01
CA ARG A 311 15.27 -3.79 13.66
C ARG A 311 13.84 -3.45 13.26
N ILE A 312 12.87 -3.77 14.11
CA ILE A 312 11.45 -3.42 13.90
C ILE A 312 11.23 -1.90 13.88
N CYS A 313 12.01 -1.14 14.66
CA CYS A 313 11.87 0.30 14.74
C CYS A 313 12.45 1.06 13.53
N TYR A 314 13.33 0.44 12.73
CA TYR A 314 13.99 1.12 11.63
C TYR A 314 14.58 0.18 10.56
N SER A 315 15.57 -0.66 10.91
CA SER A 315 16.43 -1.27 9.87
C SER A 315 15.71 -2.26 8.97
N ASN A 316 14.69 -2.98 9.49
CA ASN A 316 13.86 -3.85 8.65
C ASN A 316 13.16 -3.05 7.54
N ALA A 317 12.55 -1.90 7.87
CA ALA A 317 11.92 -1.05 6.85
C ALA A 317 12.94 -0.50 5.85
N HIS A 318 14.10 -0.05 6.34
CA HIS A 318 15.17 0.48 5.50
C HIS A 318 15.64 -0.57 4.47
N GLU A 319 15.99 -1.78 4.93
CA GLU A 319 16.45 -2.89 4.08
C GLU A 319 15.35 -3.41 3.15
N TYR A 320 14.09 -3.43 3.60
CA TYR A 320 12.98 -3.97 2.83
C TYR A 320 12.52 -3.01 1.74
N LEU A 321 12.45 -1.70 2.02
CA LEU A 321 11.93 -0.70 1.09
C LEU A 321 12.98 -0.19 0.10
N LYS A 322 14.28 -0.16 0.48
CA LYS A 322 15.39 0.27 -0.39
C LYS A 322 15.19 1.64 -1.04
N LEU A 323 14.57 2.56 -0.32
CA LEU A 323 14.24 3.90 -0.84
C LEU A 323 15.53 4.65 -1.20
N GLY A 324 15.58 5.20 -2.41
CA GLY A 324 16.75 5.94 -2.91
C GLY A 324 17.96 5.09 -3.32
N GLU A 325 17.88 3.75 -3.27
CA GLU A 325 18.94 2.84 -3.74
C GLU A 325 18.93 2.62 -5.26
#